data_AF-R7S6E2-F1
#
_entry.id   AF-R7S6E2-F1
#
_cell.length_a   1.000
_cell.length_b   1.000
_cell.length_c   1.000
_cell.angle_alpha   90.00
_cell.angle_beta   90.00
_cell.angle_gamma   90.00
#
_symmetry.space_group_name_H-M   'P 1'
#
loop_
_entity.id
_entity.type
_entity.pdbx_description
1 polymer ?
#
loop_
_entity_poly.entity_id
_entity_poly.type
_entity_poly.pdbx_seq_one_letter_code
_entity_poly.pdbx_strand_id
1 'polypeptide(L)'
;MGDVLVPPEITAELTQILSNLVLGDSAIRTRQVLRSASILSSPSAKRVCLRSAEKAVNDRLEQTPELYLLAIAQFATSANTKLMRSFSLILHHRLLFRPPSPNRLVLYDQLSAPAIATLERILLHSLLHEPAPVVCHKTVDTVTDLSNCPMKRGRPWHTLQ
;
A
#
# COMPACT_ATOMS: atom_id res chain seq x y z
N MET A 1 19.64 6.51 1.30
CA MET A 1 18.32 6.32 1.92
C MET A 1 18.14 7.44 2.94
N GLY A 2 17.42 8.50 2.59
CA GLY A 2 17.28 9.65 3.49
C GLY A 2 16.34 10.65 2.86
N ASP A 3 15.04 10.47 3.10
CA ASP A 3 14.05 11.55 3.27
C ASP A 3 12.63 10.96 3.42
N VAL A 4 12.49 9.96 4.29
CA VAL A 4 11.18 9.60 4.84
C VAL A 4 11.36 9.44 6.34
N LEU A 5 11.11 10.55 7.04
CA LEU A 5 10.97 10.61 8.49
C LEU A 5 9.61 10.00 8.91
N VAL A 6 9.27 8.80 8.44
CA VAL A 6 8.12 8.10 9.03
C VAL A 6 8.54 7.73 10.44
N PRO A 7 7.85 8.25 11.47
CA PRO A 7 8.17 7.93 12.85
C PRO A 7 8.14 6.41 13.06
N PRO A 8 9.10 5.85 13.82
CA PRO A 8 9.14 4.42 14.10
C PRO A 8 7.84 3.93 14.75
N GLU A 9 7.11 4.78 15.46
CA GLU A 9 5.81 4.50 16.06
C GLU A 9 4.77 4.14 15.00
N ILE A 10 4.73 4.90 13.90
CA ILE A 10 3.78 4.68 12.80
C ILE A 10 4.16 3.42 12.02
N THR A 11 5.46 3.17 11.86
CA THR A 11 5.94 1.92 11.25
C THR A 11 5.57 0.72 12.12
N ALA A 12 5.74 0.81 13.44
CA ALA A 12 5.38 -0.24 14.38
C ALA A 12 3.85 -0.48 14.42
N GLU A 13 3.05 0.59 14.44
CA GLU A 13 1.59 0.51 14.38
C GLU A 13 1.13 -0.17 13.08
N LEU A 14 1.65 0.25 11.92
CA LEU A 14 1.32 -0.39 10.65
C LEU A 14 1.77 -1.85 10.61
N THR A 15 2.97 -2.15 11.11
CA THR A 15 3.45 -3.53 11.23
C THR A 15 2.48 -4.34 12.07
N GLN A 16 2.03 -3.81 13.21
CA GLN A 16 1.11 -4.50 14.10
C GLN A 16 -0.28 -4.68 13.48
N ILE A 17 -0.84 -3.65 12.83
CA ILE A 17 -2.12 -3.72 12.12
C ILE A 17 -2.05 -4.76 11.02
N LEU A 18 -1.05 -4.65 10.14
CA LEU A 18 -0.91 -5.56 8.99
C LEU A 18 -0.58 -6.97 9.45
N SER A 19 0.25 -7.14 10.47
CA SER A 19 0.54 -8.44 11.09
C SER A 19 -0.71 -9.05 11.71
N ASN A 20 -1.51 -8.31 12.47
CA ASN A 20 -2.76 -8.80 13.04
C ASN A 20 -3.80 -9.13 11.97
N LEU A 21 -3.83 -8.41 10.85
CA LEU A 21 -4.77 -8.67 9.77
C LEU A 21 -4.31 -9.79 8.84
N VAL A 22 -3.00 -10.01 8.70
CA VAL A 22 -2.43 -11.06 7.85
C VAL A 22 -2.27 -12.37 8.63
N LEU A 23 -1.84 -12.29 9.89
CA LEU A 23 -1.60 -13.43 10.78
C LEU A 23 -2.81 -13.74 11.68
N GLY A 24 -3.49 -12.71 12.19
CA GLY A 24 -4.66 -12.86 13.07
C GLY A 24 -5.97 -13.25 12.36
N ASP A 25 -6.05 -13.15 11.03
CA ASP A 25 -7.15 -13.77 10.25
C ASP A 25 -7.09 -15.31 10.22
N SER A 26 -6.09 -15.90 10.88
CA SER A 26 -6.13 -17.30 11.31
C SER A 26 -7.22 -17.55 12.36
N ALA A 27 -7.54 -16.55 13.21
CA ALA A 27 -8.46 -16.71 14.33
C ALA A 27 -9.93 -16.44 13.97
N ILE A 28 -10.21 -15.52 13.02
CA ILE A 28 -11.59 -15.25 12.55
C ILE A 28 -12.14 -16.43 11.71
N ARG A 29 -11.26 -17.34 11.27
CA ARG A 29 -11.63 -18.63 10.69
C ARG A 29 -12.06 -19.68 11.73
N THR A 30 -12.68 -19.27 12.82
CA THR A 30 -13.27 -20.22 13.78
C THR A 30 -14.64 -20.76 13.36
N ARG A 31 -15.25 -20.37 12.21
CA ARG A 31 -16.57 -20.95 11.86
C ARG A 31 -16.88 -21.37 10.43
N GLN A 32 -16.13 -21.00 9.38
CA GLN A 32 -16.56 -21.44 8.04
C GLN A 32 -15.40 -21.66 7.07
N VAL A 33 -15.09 -22.93 6.83
CA VAL A 33 -14.12 -23.46 5.85
C VAL A 33 -12.71 -23.70 6.41
N LEU A 34 -12.62 -24.81 7.12
CA LEU A 34 -11.68 -25.93 6.94
C LEU A 34 -10.26 -25.63 6.40
N ARG A 35 -9.29 -26.05 7.22
CA ARG A 35 -8.06 -26.81 6.90
C ARG A 35 -7.37 -26.51 5.56
N SER A 36 -6.05 -26.27 5.68
CA SER A 36 -4.98 -26.32 4.65
C SER A 36 -4.46 -24.95 4.16
N ALA A 37 -3.43 -24.45 4.85
CA ALA A 37 -2.17 -23.88 4.33
C ALA A 37 -2.14 -22.88 3.14
N SER A 38 -3.27 -22.33 2.68
CA SER A 38 -3.31 -21.51 1.45
C SER A 38 -4.21 -20.27 1.61
N ILE A 39 -4.05 -19.55 2.71
CA ILE A 39 -4.97 -18.45 3.12
C ILE A 39 -5.01 -17.31 2.09
N LEU A 40 -3.96 -17.13 1.30
CA LEU A 40 -3.90 -16.17 0.20
C LEU A 40 -4.08 -16.79 -1.19
N SER A 41 -4.56 -18.03 -1.30
CA SER A 41 -4.94 -18.58 -2.61
C SER A 41 -6.34 -18.13 -3.00
N SER A 42 -7.25 -17.97 -2.03
CA SER A 42 -8.63 -17.55 -2.30
C SER A 42 -8.75 -16.04 -2.56
N PRO A 43 -9.31 -15.61 -3.72
CA PRO A 43 -9.56 -14.20 -4.03
C PRO A 43 -10.51 -13.52 -3.03
N SER A 44 -11.35 -14.29 -2.35
CA SER A 44 -12.35 -13.79 -1.40
C SER A 44 -11.71 -13.43 -0.06
N ALA A 45 -10.81 -14.28 0.47
CA ALA A 45 -10.08 -14.02 1.70
C ALA A 45 -9.20 -12.76 1.58
N LYS A 46 -8.44 -12.66 0.47
CA LYS A 46 -7.64 -11.45 0.13
C LYS A 46 -8.47 -10.16 0.21
N ARG A 47 -9.69 -10.18 -0.35
CA ARG A 47 -10.59 -9.02 -0.36
C ARG A 47 -11.15 -8.66 1.02
N VAL A 48 -11.32 -9.64 1.92
CA VAL A 48 -11.81 -9.39 3.28
C VAL A 48 -10.71 -8.76 4.13
N CYS A 49 -9.52 -9.35 4.17
CA CYS A 49 -8.38 -8.80 4.92
C CYS A 49 -8.06 -7.37 4.46
N LEU A 50 -8.11 -7.13 3.14
CA LEU A 50 -7.84 -5.83 2.55
C LEU A 50 -8.89 -4.78 2.92
N ARG A 51 -10.18 -5.14 2.94
CA ARG A 51 -11.24 -4.23 3.41
C ARG A 51 -11.10 -3.90 4.90
N SER A 52 -10.69 -4.87 5.71
CA SER A 52 -10.42 -4.66 7.13
C SER A 52 -9.22 -3.72 7.33
N ALA A 53 -8.14 -3.93 6.57
CA ALA A 53 -6.97 -3.05 6.57
C ALA A 53 -7.30 -1.63 6.11
N GLU A 54 -8.07 -1.50 5.02
CA GLU A 54 -8.54 -0.21 4.54
C GLU A 54 -9.37 0.53 5.60
N LYS A 55 -10.23 -0.18 6.34
CA LYS A 55 -11.01 0.42 7.42
C LYS A 55 -10.10 0.88 8.57
N ALA A 56 -9.19 0.02 9.04
CA ALA A 56 -8.26 0.36 10.13
C ALA A 56 -7.37 1.55 9.79
N VAL A 57 -6.91 1.63 8.53
CA VAL A 57 -6.07 2.74 8.04
C VAL A 57 -6.90 3.99 7.76
N ASN A 58 -8.17 3.88 7.33
CA ASN A 58 -9.03 5.04 7.07
C ASN A 58 -9.18 5.96 8.29
N ASP A 59 -9.34 5.39 9.48
CA ASP A 59 -9.48 6.17 10.72
C ASP A 59 -8.22 7.00 11.02
N ARG A 60 -7.07 6.59 10.48
CA ARG A 60 -5.78 7.28 10.62
C ARG A 60 -5.49 8.26 9.48
N LEU A 61 -5.93 7.91 8.26
CA LEU A 61 -5.84 8.77 7.08
C LEU A 61 -6.62 10.08 7.24
N GLU A 62 -7.62 10.13 8.11
CA GLU A 62 -8.36 11.37 8.41
C GLU A 62 -7.50 12.44 9.10
N GLN A 63 -6.45 12.04 9.81
CA GLN A 63 -5.57 12.98 10.52
C GLN A 63 -4.35 13.38 9.68
N THR A 64 -3.64 12.42 9.09
CA THR A 64 -2.38 12.65 8.36
C THR A 64 -2.25 11.74 7.14
N PRO A 65 -3.00 11.98 6.05
CA PRO A 65 -3.08 11.05 4.92
C PRO A 65 -1.73 10.83 4.21
N GLU A 66 -0.95 11.90 4.06
CA GLU A 66 0.36 11.87 3.38
C GLU A 66 1.36 10.96 4.10
N LEU A 67 1.47 11.09 5.43
CA LEU A 67 2.43 10.33 6.22
C LEU A 67 2.10 8.84 6.18
N TYR A 68 0.83 8.46 6.39
CA TYR A 68 0.42 7.06 6.34
C TYR A 68 0.60 6.43 4.95
N LEU A 69 0.38 7.18 3.87
CA LEU A 69 0.61 6.68 2.52
C LEU A 69 2.10 6.40 2.27
N LEU A 70 2.98 7.33 2.66
CA LEU A 70 4.43 7.15 2.57
C LEU A 70 4.92 5.99 3.47
N ALA A 71 4.37 5.86 4.67
CA ALA A 71 4.69 4.78 5.60
C ALA A 71 4.34 3.41 5.02
N ILE A 72 3.17 3.26 4.38
CA ILE A 72 2.77 2.01 3.74
C ILE A 72 3.67 1.69 2.54
N ALA A 73 4.03 2.69 1.73
CA ALA A 73 4.94 2.52 0.60
C ALA A 73 6.35 2.09 1.08
N GLN A 74 6.87 2.72 2.13
CA GLN A 74 8.15 2.33 2.73
C GLN A 74 8.08 0.91 3.30
N PHE A 75 7.01 0.59 4.02
CA PHE A 75 6.80 -0.76 4.56
C PHE A 75 6.72 -1.82 3.47
N ALA A 76 6.11 -1.50 2.32
CA ALA A 76 6.08 -2.38 1.17
C ALA A 76 7.47 -2.74 0.62
N THR A 77 8.49 -1.92 0.89
CA THR A 77 9.89 -2.20 0.50
C THR A 77 10.70 -2.91 1.59
N SER A 78 10.41 -2.64 2.86
CA SER A 78 11.20 -3.16 3.99
C SER A 78 10.65 -4.43 4.64
N ALA A 79 9.39 -4.80 4.38
CA ALA A 79 8.76 -5.90 5.09
C ALA A 79 9.43 -7.27 4.84
N ASN A 80 9.59 -8.04 5.92
CA ASN A 80 10.37 -9.28 5.95
C ASN A 80 9.82 -10.39 5.05
N THR A 81 8.52 -10.36 4.72
CA THR A 81 7.89 -11.40 3.92
C THR A 81 7.37 -10.84 2.60
N LYS A 82 7.52 -11.65 1.53
CA LYS A 82 6.92 -11.37 0.22
C LYS A 82 5.41 -11.11 0.33
N LEU A 83 4.76 -11.81 1.25
CA LEU A 83 3.34 -11.68 1.54
C LEU A 83 3.01 -10.26 1.99
N MET A 84 3.68 -9.76 3.02
CA MET A 84 3.43 -8.43 3.57
C MET A 84 3.77 -7.34 2.56
N ARG A 85 4.89 -7.47 1.83
CA ARG A 85 5.25 -6.53 0.76
C ARG A 85 4.16 -6.44 -0.32
N SER A 86 3.73 -7.59 -0.83
CA SER A 86 2.64 -7.71 -1.81
C SER A 86 1.33 -7.14 -1.28
N PHE A 87 0.97 -7.45 -0.04
CA PHE A 87 -0.27 -6.97 0.58
C PHE A 87 -0.27 -5.45 0.76
N SER A 88 0.84 -4.89 1.26
CA SER A 88 1.00 -3.46 1.47
C SER A 88 1.00 -2.67 0.16
N LEU A 89 1.59 -3.20 -0.92
CA LEU A 89 1.48 -2.58 -2.25
C LEU A 89 0.03 -2.53 -2.75
N ILE A 90 -0.72 -3.62 -2.60
CA ILE A 90 -2.13 -3.64 -3.01
C ILE A 90 -2.95 -2.64 -2.19
N LEU A 91 -2.72 -2.60 -0.87
CA LEU A 91 -3.38 -1.65 0.02
C LEU A 91 -3.05 -0.21 -0.39
N HIS A 92 -1.77 0.08 -0.62
CA HIS A 92 -1.30 1.38 -1.04
C HIS A 92 -1.94 1.83 -2.36
N HIS A 93 -1.91 0.96 -3.38
CA HIS A 93 -2.55 1.18 -4.68
C HIS A 93 -4.04 1.50 -4.54
N ARG A 94 -4.79 0.71 -3.77
CA ARG A 94 -6.23 0.93 -3.57
C ARG A 94 -6.55 2.20 -2.79
N LEU A 95 -5.67 2.62 -1.89
CA LEU A 95 -5.84 3.88 -1.16
C LEU A 95 -5.56 5.08 -2.07
N LEU A 96 -4.45 5.06 -2.82
CA LEU A 96 -4.07 6.13 -3.74
C LEU A 96 -5.12 6.39 -4.83
N PHE A 97 -5.55 5.32 -5.51
CA PHE A 97 -6.47 5.39 -6.65
C PHE A 97 -7.92 5.13 -6.25
N ARG A 98 -8.25 5.33 -4.97
CA ARG A 98 -9.61 5.21 -4.48
C ARG A 98 -10.51 6.15 -5.31
N PRO A 99 -11.63 5.66 -5.88
CA PRO A 99 -12.54 6.52 -6.62
C PRO A 99 -13.01 7.65 -5.71
N PRO A 100 -13.08 8.89 -6.23
CA PRO A 100 -13.52 10.02 -5.44
C PRO A 100 -14.92 9.75 -4.92
N SER A 101 -15.11 9.84 -3.61
CA SER A 101 -16.46 9.86 -3.04
C SER A 101 -17.02 11.29 -3.22
N PRO A 102 -18.34 11.50 -3.20
CA PRO A 102 -18.93 12.82 -3.43
C PRO A 102 -18.38 13.94 -2.53
N ASN A 103 -17.73 13.59 -1.40
CA ASN A 103 -17.09 14.53 -0.48
C ASN A 103 -15.56 14.37 -0.34
N ARG A 104 -14.88 13.51 -1.12
CA ARG A 104 -13.41 13.32 -1.02
C ARG A 104 -12.77 13.28 -2.41
N LEU A 105 -11.80 14.17 -2.61
CA LEU A 105 -10.88 14.12 -3.75
C LEU A 105 -10.06 12.83 -3.72
N VAL A 106 -9.52 12.43 -4.87
CA VAL A 106 -8.58 11.32 -4.97
C VAL A 106 -7.41 11.61 -4.03
N LEU A 107 -7.00 10.65 -3.18
CA LEU A 107 -5.95 10.89 -2.17
C LEU A 107 -4.64 11.37 -2.83
N TYR A 108 -4.37 10.93 -4.06
CA TYR A 108 -3.28 11.45 -4.88
C TYR A 108 -3.30 12.98 -5.02
N ASP A 109 -4.47 13.60 -5.24
CA ASP A 109 -4.59 15.07 -5.39
C ASP A 109 -4.35 15.82 -4.08
N GLN A 110 -4.42 15.11 -2.95
CA GLN A 110 -4.16 15.67 -1.63
C GLN A 110 -2.67 15.59 -1.25
N LEU A 111 -1.86 14.87 -2.02
CA LEU A 111 -0.43 14.73 -1.75
C LEU A 111 0.33 15.99 -2.15
N SER A 112 1.23 16.41 -1.27
CA SER A 112 2.21 17.46 -1.59
C SER A 112 3.17 17.00 -2.69
N ALA A 113 3.70 17.94 -3.48
CA ALA A 113 4.75 17.66 -4.47
C ALA A 113 5.96 16.89 -3.89
N PRO A 114 6.49 17.22 -2.69
CA PRO A 114 7.58 16.44 -2.11
C PRO A 114 7.15 15.01 -1.73
N ALA A 115 5.93 14.78 -1.26
CA ALA A 115 5.45 13.42 -1.00
C ALA A 115 5.32 12.59 -2.28
N ILE A 116 4.83 13.19 -3.37
CA ILE A 116 4.78 12.51 -4.66
C ILE A 116 6.19 12.12 -5.11
N ALA A 117 7.15 13.06 -5.10
CA ALA A 117 8.53 12.77 -5.49
C ALA A 117 9.17 11.67 -4.62
N THR A 118 8.84 11.61 -3.34
CA THR A 118 9.34 10.58 -2.44
C THR A 118 8.68 9.22 -2.70
N LEU A 119 7.38 9.22 -2.97
CA LEU A 119 6.63 8.03 -3.37
C LEU A 119 7.21 7.41 -4.65
N GLU A 120 7.43 8.25 -5.66
CA GLU A 120 8.05 7.89 -6.92
C GLU A 120 9.41 7.21 -6.71
N ARG A 121 10.27 7.78 -5.85
CA ARG A 121 11.58 7.19 -5.51
C ARG A 121 11.44 5.84 -4.80
N ILE A 122 10.52 5.69 -3.86
CA ILE A 122 10.30 4.42 -3.14
C ILE A 122 9.83 3.33 -4.12
N LEU A 123 8.91 3.65 -5.02
CA LEU A 123 8.38 2.71 -5.99
C LEU A 123 9.44 2.29 -7.01
N LEU A 124 10.25 3.23 -7.51
CA LEU A 124 11.38 2.93 -8.40
C LEU A 124 12.44 2.07 -7.69
N HIS A 125 12.75 2.38 -6.43
CA HIS A 125 13.66 1.57 -5.63
C HIS A 125 13.12 0.15 -5.43
N SER A 126 11.82 0.02 -5.11
CA SER A 126 11.15 -1.28 -5.04
C SER A 126 11.29 -2.03 -6.36
N LEU A 127 10.99 -1.39 -7.49
CA LEU A 127 11.03 -2.02 -8.79
C LEU A 127 12.43 -2.57 -9.14
N LEU A 128 13.49 -1.83 -8.80
CA LEU A 128 14.88 -2.18 -9.13
C LEU A 128 15.46 -3.26 -8.20
N HIS A 129 15.03 -3.32 -6.94
CA HIS A 129 15.65 -4.17 -5.92
C HIS A 129 14.78 -5.34 -5.46
N GLU A 130 13.53 -5.43 -5.93
CA GLU A 130 12.58 -6.45 -5.49
C GLU A 130 12.92 -7.84 -6.05
N PRO A 131 13.28 -8.83 -5.20
CA PRO A 131 13.65 -10.16 -5.68
C PRO A 131 12.46 -11.02 -6.13
N ALA A 132 11.24 -10.68 -5.72
CA ALA A 132 10.06 -11.50 -5.99
C ALA A 132 9.25 -10.97 -7.20
N PRO A 133 9.06 -11.77 -8.27
CA PRO A 133 8.39 -11.30 -9.50
C PRO A 133 6.92 -10.92 -9.27
N VAL A 134 6.24 -11.57 -8.32
CA VAL A 134 4.84 -11.26 -7.97
C VAL A 134 4.69 -9.89 -7.31
N VAL A 135 5.71 -9.46 -6.54
CA VAL A 135 5.72 -8.13 -5.91
C VAL A 135 6.12 -7.10 -6.96
N CYS A 136 7.13 -7.41 -7.78
CA CYS A 136 7.55 -6.58 -8.89
C CYS A 136 6.39 -6.25 -9.85
N HIS A 137 5.59 -7.24 -10.29
CA HIS A 137 4.40 -6.97 -11.11
C HIS A 137 3.43 -5.97 -10.47
N LYS A 138 3.20 -6.07 -9.15
CA LYS A 138 2.32 -5.14 -8.42
C LYS A 138 2.92 -3.74 -8.31
N THR A 139 4.24 -3.66 -8.14
CA THR A 139 4.96 -2.39 -8.19
C THR A 139 4.83 -1.78 -9.57
N VAL A 140 5.00 -2.56 -10.66
CA VAL A 140 4.80 -2.11 -12.05
C VAL A 140 3.39 -1.59 -12.28
N ASP A 141 2.36 -2.31 -11.86
CA ASP A 141 0.96 -1.86 -11.96
C ASP A 141 0.79 -0.50 -11.27
N THR A 142 1.35 -0.37 -10.07
CA THR A 142 1.28 0.88 -9.28
C THR A 142 2.02 2.03 -9.93
N VAL A 143 3.23 1.79 -10.45
CA VAL A 143 4.03 2.79 -11.19
C VAL A 143 3.30 3.22 -12.46
N THR A 144 2.71 2.28 -13.18
CA THR A 144 1.97 2.55 -14.43
C THR A 144 0.77 3.46 -14.14
N ASP A 145 -0.05 3.13 -13.14
CA ASP A 145 -1.17 3.98 -12.75
C ASP A 145 -0.72 5.33 -12.18
N LEU A 146 0.36 5.35 -11.40
CA LEU A 146 0.95 6.58 -10.86
C LEU A 146 1.54 7.46 -11.96
N SER A 147 1.98 6.93 -13.09
CA SER A 147 2.43 7.74 -14.23
C SER A 147 1.23 8.30 -15.03
N ASN A 148 0.17 7.50 -15.18
CA ASN A 148 -1.02 7.87 -15.94
C ASN A 148 -1.84 8.98 -15.27
N CYS A 149 -1.97 8.97 -13.94
CA CYS A 149 -2.71 9.99 -13.18
C CYS A 149 -2.16 11.44 -13.37
N PRO A 150 -0.88 11.73 -13.11
CA PRO A 150 -0.24 13.01 -13.37
C PRO A 150 -0.27 13.42 -14.85
N MET A 151 -0.05 12.47 -15.78
CA MET A 151 -0.10 12.76 -17.22
C MET A 151 -1.47 13.30 -17.65
N LYS A 152 -2.56 12.69 -17.15
CA LYS A 152 -3.94 13.17 -17.40
C LYS A 152 -4.22 14.56 -16.81
N ARG A 153 -3.43 14.99 -15.82
CA ARG A 153 -3.56 16.27 -15.10
C ARG A 153 -2.53 17.31 -15.53
N GLY A 154 -1.70 17.01 -16.55
CA GLY A 154 -0.71 17.94 -17.09
C GLY A 154 0.56 18.12 -16.24
N ARG A 155 0.85 17.21 -15.30
CA ARG A 155 2.06 17.23 -14.46
C ARG A 155 2.88 15.95 -14.68
N PRO A 156 3.56 15.77 -15.82
CA PRO A 156 4.21 14.50 -16.16
C PRO A 156 5.29 14.08 -15.16
N TRP A 157 5.46 12.77 -14.98
CA TRP A 157 6.53 12.21 -14.16
C TRP A 157 7.86 12.26 -14.93
N HIS A 158 8.64 13.32 -14.69
CA HIS A 158 9.87 13.60 -15.45
C HIS A 158 10.99 12.56 -15.28
N THR A 159 11.01 11.81 -14.18
CA THR A 159 12.04 10.79 -13.89
C THR A 159 11.89 9.52 -14.74
N LEU A 160 10.73 9.32 -15.39
CA LEU A 160 10.46 8.16 -16.26
C LEU A 160 10.68 8.44 -17.76
N GLN A 161 11.03 9.68 -18.14
CA GLN A 161 11.41 10.02 -19.53
C GLN A 161 12.86 9.63 -19.83
#